data_AF-A0A7V1MK27-F1
#
_entry.id   AF-A0A7V1MK27-F1
#
_cell.length_a   1.000
_cell.length_b   1.000
_cell.length_c   1.000
_cell.angle_alpha   90.00
_cell.angle_beta   90.00
_cell.angle_gamma   90.00
#
_symmetry.space_group_name_H-M   'P 1'
#
loop_
_entity.id
_entity.type
_entity.pdbx_description
1 polymer ?
#
loop_
_entity_poly.entity_id
_entity_poly.type
_entity_poly.pdbx_seq_one_letter_code
_entity_poly.pdbx_strand_id
1 'polypeptide(L)' 'MNILELKNITKMFPGVKALDDVTFTCRQGEVHAVVGENGAGKSTLMKILSGVYQPTGGEIFLNS' A
#
# COMPACT_ATOMS: atom_id res chain seq x y z
N MET A 1 -16.29 4.33 -9.31
CA MET A 1 -16.34 3.30 -8.25
C MET A 1 -14.90 2.94 -7.89
N ASN A 2 -14.56 2.89 -6.59
CA ASN A 2 -13.22 2.47 -6.16
C ASN A 2 -13.11 0.95 -6.29
N ILE A 3 -12.09 0.46 -7.00
CA ILE A 3 -11.80 -0.98 -7.12
C ILE A 3 -10.87 -1.44 -5.99
N LEU A 4 -10.01 -0.53 -5.52
CA LEU A 4 -9.05 -0.77 -4.44
C LEU A 4 -9.08 0.41 -3.46
N GLU A 5 -9.06 0.09 -2.17
CA GLU A 5 -8.90 1.05 -1.09
C GLU A 5 -7.95 0.50 -0.02
N LEU A 6 -6.92 1.29 0.30
CA LEU A 6 -5.96 1.08 1.38
C LEU A 6 -6.30 2.07 2.49
N LYS A 7 -6.54 1.59 3.70
CA LYS A 7 -6.77 2.45 4.87
C LYS A 7 -5.69 2.25 5.90
N ASN A 8 -4.99 3.34 6.22
CA ASN A 8 -4.03 3.42 7.32
C ASN A 8 -2.96 2.32 7.29
N ILE A 9 -2.50 1.96 6.08
CA ILE A 9 -1.57 0.85 5.88
C ILE A 9 -0.23 1.16 6.52
N THR A 10 0.13 0.32 7.47
CA THR A 10 1.43 0.35 8.15
C THR A 10 2.16 -0.95 7.88
N LYS A 11 3.46 -0.87 7.59
CA LYS A 11 4.34 -2.03 7.50
C LYS A 11 5.60 -1.83 8.30
N MET A 12 5.72 -2.60 9.37
CA MET A 12 6.92 -2.69 10.20
C MET A 12 7.75 -3.91 9.78
N PHE A 13 9.05 -3.70 9.63
CA PHE A 13 10.09 -4.73 9.67
C PHE A 13 10.93 -4.51 10.94
N PRO A 14 11.75 -5.48 11.38
CA PRO A 14 12.63 -5.27 12.53
C PRO A 14 13.47 -3.98 12.37
N GLY A 15 13.26 -3.02 13.27
CA GLY A 15 13.99 -1.74 13.29
C GLY A 15 13.58 -0.70 12.25
N VAL A 16 12.61 -0.98 11.36
CA VAL A 16 12.23 -0.05 10.28
C VAL A 16 10.71 -0.03 10.08
N LYS A 17 10.13 1.17 10.12
CA LYS A 17 8.75 1.43 9.68
C LYS A 17 8.76 1.77 8.19
N ALA A 18 8.56 0.76 7.35
CA ALA A 18 8.68 0.89 5.90
C ALA A 18 7.46 1.56 5.23
N LEU A 19 6.29 1.45 5.84
CA LEU A 19 5.11 2.24 5.52
C LEU A 19 4.50 2.76 6.82
N ASP A 20 4.12 4.02 6.82
CA ASP A 20 3.51 4.70 7.96
C ASP A 20 2.18 5.31 7.55
N ASP A 21 1.09 4.74 8.05
CA ASP A 21 -0.27 5.28 7.92
C ASP A 21 -0.69 5.64 6.47
N VAL A 22 -0.33 4.78 5.50
CA VAL A 22 -0.56 5.03 4.09
C VAL A 22 -2.03 4.77 3.72
N THR A 23 -2.72 5.79 3.23
CA THR A 23 -4.09 5.69 2.71
C THR A 23 -4.11 6.03 1.22
N PHE A 24 -4.79 5.19 0.43
CA PHE A 24 -4.84 5.34 -1.03
C PHE A 24 -6.09 4.68 -1.60
N THR A 25 -6.67 5.28 -2.64
CA THR A 25 -7.81 4.71 -3.38
C THR A 25 -7.50 4.69 -4.86
N CYS A 26 -7.88 3.62 -5.54
CA CYS A 26 -7.81 3.52 -7.00
C CYS A 26 -9.21 3.23 -7.55
N ARG A 27 -9.62 3.98 -8.57
CA ARG A 27 -10.87 3.73 -9.30
C ARG A 27 -10.63 2.78 -10.45
N GLN A 28 -11.70 2.09 -10.85
CA GLN A 28 -11.64 1.21 -12.02
C GLN A 28 -11.20 1.99 -13.27
N GLY A 29 -10.21 1.44 -13.99
CA GLY A 29 -9.68 2.01 -15.22
C GLY A 29 -8.56 3.05 -15.04
N GLU A 30 -8.19 3.40 -13.80
CA GLU A 30 -7.08 4.33 -13.55
C GLU A 30 -5.72 3.64 -13.59
N VAL A 31 -4.71 4.40 -14.03
CA VAL A 31 -3.30 4.01 -13.95
C VAL A 31 -2.59 4.98 -13.02
N HIS A 32 -1.98 4.45 -11.96
CA HIS A 32 -1.26 5.23 -10.95
C HIS A 32 0.22 4.88 -10.97
N ALA A 33 1.08 5.87 -10.75
CA ALA A 33 2.51 5.69 -10.58
C ALA A 33 2.91 6.00 -9.13
N VAL A 34 3.65 5.07 -8.50
CA VAL A 34 4.23 5.29 -7.17
C VAL A 34 5.66 5.78 -7.34
N VAL A 35 5.90 7.04 -6.99
CA VAL A 35 7.19 7.72 -7.15
C VAL A 35 7.75 8.21 -5.81
N GLY A 36 9.06 8.40 -5.73
CA GLY A 36 9.76 8.78 -4.50
C GLY A 36 11.18 8.23 -4.43
N GLU A 37 11.97 8.66 -3.45
CA GLU A 37 13.37 8.28 -3.29
C GLU A 37 13.58 6.81 -2.89
N ASN A 38 14.81 6.32 -3.03
CA ASN A 38 15.17 4.98 -2.55
C ASN A 38 14.95 4.89 -1.03
N GLY A 39 14.28 3.82 -0.60
CA GLY A 39 13.89 3.65 0.81
C GLY A 39 12.53 4.25 1.20
N ALA A 40 11.87 5.03 0.34
CA ALA A 40 10.56 5.64 0.63
C ALA A 40 9.37 4.64 0.74
N GLY A 41 9.61 3.33 0.78
CA GLY A 41 8.56 2.32 0.95
C GLY A 41 7.85 1.88 -0.34
N LYS A 42 8.19 2.42 -1.51
CA LYS A 42 7.52 2.10 -2.80
C LYS A 42 7.40 0.60 -3.09
N SER A 43 8.52 -0.13 -3.07
CA SER A 43 8.52 -1.57 -3.32
C SER A 43 7.81 -2.36 -2.22
N THR A 44 7.79 -1.85 -0.99
CA THR A 44 7.02 -2.44 0.11
C THR A 44 5.52 -2.32 -0.15
N LEU A 45 5.06 -1.15 -0.57
CA LEU A 45 3.67 -0.92 -0.95
C LEU A 45 3.25 -1.84 -2.11
N MET A 46 4.09 -1.95 -3.15
CA MET A 46 3.81 -2.85 -4.28
C MET A 46 3.73 -4.33 -3.86
N LYS A 47 4.60 -4.78 -2.96
CA LYS A 47 4.55 -6.16 -2.42
C LYS A 47 3.30 -6.42 -1.57
N ILE A 48 2.78 -5.40 -0.89
CA ILE A 48 1.51 -5.52 -0.17
C ILE A 48 0.35 -5.63 -1.14
N LEU A 49 0.30 -4.75 -2.14
CA LEU A 49 -0.73 -4.78 -3.18
C LEU A 49 -0.74 -6.08 -3.98
N SER A 50 0.42 -6.69 -4.21
CA SER A 50 0.52 -7.99 -4.89
C SER A 50 0.31 -9.20 -3.97
N GLY A 51 -0.01 -8.99 -2.69
CA GLY A 51 -0.26 -10.05 -1.71
C GLY A 51 0.99 -10.78 -1.20
N VAL A 52 2.20 -10.34 -1.58
CA VAL A 52 3.47 -10.94 -1.12
C VAL A 52 3.72 -10.63 0.36
N TYR A 53 3.38 -9.42 0.80
CA TYR A 53 3.45 -9.05 2.21
C TYR A 53 2.06 -8.69 2.74
N GLN A 54 1.79 -9.11 3.97
CA GLN A 54 0.68 -8.57 4.74
C GLN A 54 1.12 -7.28 5.45
N PRO A 55 0.26 -6.24 5.50
CA PRO A 55 0.51 -5.08 6.33
C PRO A 55 0.57 -5.51 7.80
N THR A 56 1.30 -4.76 8.62
CA THR A 56 1.29 -4.98 10.08
C THR A 56 0.13 -4.27 10.77
N GLY A 57 -0.54 -3.35 10.07
CA GLY A 57 -1.75 -2.68 10.52
C GLY A 57 -2.45 -1.96 9.36
N GLY A 58 -3.70 -1.61 9.57
CA GLY A 58 -4.58 -1.06 8.53
C GLY A 58 -5.34 -2.15 7.78
N GLU A 59 -6.11 -1.74 6.77
CA GLU A 59 -7.05 -2.60 6.05
C GLU A 59 -6.97 -2.38 4.53
N ILE A 60 -7.17 -3.47 3.78
CA ILE A 60 -7.20 -3.47 2.32
C ILE A 60 -8.57 -3.95 1.87
N PHE A 61 -9.25 -3.13 1.07
CA PHE A 61 -10.54 -3.45 0.47
C PHE A 61 -10.36 -3.59 -1.05
N LEU A 62 -10.82 -4.71 -1.59
CA LEU A 62 -10.87 -4.97 -3.02
C LEU A 62 -12.32 -5.22 -3.39
N ASN A 63 -12.89 -4.33 -4.21
CA ASN A 63 -14.27 -4.45 -4.67
C ASN A 63 -14.27 -5.19 -6.01
N SER A 64 -15.11 -6.21 -6.13
CA SER A 64 -15.32 -6.97 -7.37
C SER A 64 -16.46 -6.40 -8.20
#